data_AF-A0A5D2Z1Z4-F1
#
_entry.id   AF-A0A5D2Z1Z4-F1
#
_cell.length_a   1.000
_cell.length_b   1.000
_cell.length_c   1.000
_cell.angle_alpha   90.00
_cell.angle_beta   90.00
_cell.angle_gamma   90.00
#
_symmetry.space_group_name_H-M   'P 1'
#
loop_
_entity.id
_entity.type
_entity.pdbx_description
1 polymer ?
#
loop_
_entity_poly.entity_id
_entity_poly.type
_entity_poly.pdbx_seq_one_letter_code
_entity_poly.pdbx_strand_id
1 'polypeptide(L)'
;MKGREFYQEPNFESGVPSRNFGHCQEENFEYLIRPRYGVGLHMTLFSFTTRASRVRPASKLFVPQYHIQSHGGSHPPGYKDVKVVQKHEAWFVKVVCTLFLYSQPLSDRSLGYLSKHLSPLIELQVVKWLNDPALGLKFFEFSRVKFNITHSFWTYTLLMRSLCNMGLHESAKLVFDYARIDRHLPDDTIVGFIISSFARAGDFGMAKKLLAEIQSDEVGIDIFALNNLLNMMIKQNKLEEAVSLYKENLGLNFNPDNWTFNILILGLCKAGQVDKAFEFFNDMWIFGCFPDILTYNTIIGGLCRANEVDRGHELLNEIRLRDDCSPDVVTYTSVISGYCKLGKMGKASALLNEMINSGTVPSAVTFNVLIDGFGKVGDMLSAKSMYEKMASFGCIADVVTFTSLIDGYCRNGDVNRSLQLWNTMKVRNISPNVYTFSIIINALCKENRLHEARELLKELTCTNIVPKPFIFNPVIDGFCKSGNLDEANLIVVEMKEKKCYPDKVTYTILIIGHCMKGRMLEAIGIFDKMLSVGCVPDDFAVHSLVSCLFKAGMPNEASRVSTISSLDNNIPLRINRVVPVAA
;
A
#
# COMPACT_ATOMS: atom_id res chain seq x y z
N MET A 1 -4.84 -60.14 19.90
CA MET A 1 -5.57 -60.75 18.76
C MET A 1 -5.65 -59.70 17.66
N LYS A 2 -4.98 -59.99 16.52
CA LYS A 2 -5.07 -59.43 15.13
C LYS A 2 -5.02 -57.90 14.98
N GLY A 3 -4.03 -57.26 14.31
CA GLY A 3 -3.34 -57.55 13.03
C GLY A 3 -4.03 -56.72 11.92
N ARG A 4 -3.41 -55.96 10.99
CA ARG A 4 -2.16 -56.07 10.20
C ARG A 4 -1.86 -54.71 9.49
N GLU A 5 -0.60 -54.26 9.44
CA GLU A 5 0.38 -54.23 8.28
C GLU A 5 0.19 -53.05 7.31
N PHE A 6 1.09 -52.06 7.21
CA PHE A 6 2.43 -52.01 6.56
C PHE A 6 2.43 -52.27 5.05
N TYR A 7 2.86 -51.25 4.27
CA TYR A 7 3.73 -51.44 3.09
C TYR A 7 4.69 -50.25 2.92
N GLN A 8 5.98 -50.59 2.78
CA GLN A 8 7.15 -49.75 2.53
C GLN A 8 7.42 -49.54 1.02
N GLU A 9 8.30 -48.58 0.74
CA GLU A 9 8.90 -48.12 -0.54
C GLU A 9 9.57 -49.21 -1.41
N PRO A 10 10.10 -48.88 -2.62
CA PRO A 10 11.51 -48.47 -2.70
C PRO A 10 11.92 -47.42 -3.78
N ASN A 11 13.09 -46.82 -3.53
CA ASN A 11 13.91 -45.90 -4.35
C ASN A 11 14.43 -46.47 -5.69
N PHE A 12 14.82 -45.59 -6.64
CA PHE A 12 16.18 -45.59 -7.27
C PHE A 12 16.47 -44.30 -8.08
N GLU A 13 17.76 -43.97 -8.11
CA GLU A 13 18.52 -42.76 -8.50
C GLU A 13 18.38 -42.32 -9.98
N SER A 14 18.62 -41.06 -10.41
CA SER A 14 19.96 -40.46 -10.54
C SER A 14 19.88 -39.15 -11.36
N GLY A 15 20.82 -38.20 -11.15
CA GLY A 15 21.23 -37.24 -12.20
C GLY A 15 21.07 -35.73 -11.93
N VAL A 16 22.05 -35.15 -11.22
CA VAL A 16 22.46 -33.72 -11.23
C VAL A 16 23.12 -33.44 -12.63
N PRO A 17 23.10 -32.24 -13.27
CA PRO A 17 23.46 -30.96 -12.64
C PRO A 17 22.73 -29.66 -13.06
N SER A 18 22.82 -28.74 -12.10
CA SER A 18 22.77 -27.28 -12.18
C SER A 18 23.41 -26.63 -13.43
N ARG A 19 22.80 -25.56 -13.94
CA ARG A 19 23.54 -24.38 -14.43
C ARG A 19 22.70 -23.09 -14.33
N ASN A 20 23.45 -22.04 -14.04
CA ASN A 20 23.08 -20.71 -13.58
C ASN A 20 22.77 -19.72 -14.72
N PHE A 21 21.99 -18.68 -14.36
CA PHE A 21 21.99 -17.28 -14.83
C PHE A 21 21.94 -16.95 -16.34
N GLY A 22 21.01 -16.05 -16.68
CA GLY A 22 21.04 -15.22 -17.87
C GLY A 22 20.13 -14.00 -17.70
N HIS A 23 20.71 -12.87 -17.29
CA HIS A 23 20.11 -11.53 -17.29
C HIS A 23 20.08 -10.97 -18.72
N CYS A 24 19.14 -10.03 -18.94
CA CYS A 24 19.07 -9.07 -20.06
C CYS A 24 18.65 -9.70 -21.41
N GLN A 25 17.89 -9.05 -22.29
CA GLN A 25 17.81 -7.64 -22.61
C GLN A 25 16.38 -7.25 -23.04
N GLU A 26 16.01 -6.00 -22.77
CA GLU A 26 15.07 -5.26 -23.61
C GLU A 26 15.61 -5.26 -25.04
N GLU A 27 14.94 -5.97 -25.95
CA GLU A 27 15.07 -5.74 -27.37
C GLU A 27 13.73 -5.29 -27.93
N ASN A 28 13.77 -4.08 -28.50
CA ASN A 28 12.75 -3.53 -29.38
C ASN A 28 12.31 -4.56 -30.42
N PHE A 29 11.03 -4.94 -30.40
CA PHE A 29 10.33 -5.49 -31.57
C PHE A 29 9.10 -4.64 -31.87
N GLU A 30 9.39 -3.46 -32.40
CA GLU A 30 8.56 -2.81 -33.39
C GLU A 30 8.47 -3.74 -34.62
N TYR A 31 7.28 -3.88 -35.20
CA TYR A 31 6.95 -4.66 -36.41
C TYR A 31 7.07 -6.20 -36.34
N LEU A 32 5.91 -6.88 -36.29
CA LEU A 32 5.44 -7.91 -37.25
C LEU A 32 4.38 -8.82 -36.60
N ILE A 33 3.09 -8.47 -36.70
CA ILE A 33 2.02 -9.46 -36.86
C ILE A 33 1.04 -8.94 -37.90
N ARG A 34 1.40 -9.11 -39.18
CA ARG A 34 0.43 -9.19 -40.27
C ARG A 34 0.02 -10.66 -40.40
N PRO A 35 -1.23 -11.05 -40.12
CA PRO A 35 -1.76 -12.28 -40.69
C PRO A 35 -2.06 -12.01 -42.17
N ARG A 36 -1.27 -12.60 -43.07
CA ARG A 36 -1.61 -12.69 -44.50
C ARG A 36 -2.87 -13.55 -44.65
N TYR A 37 -4.03 -12.91 -44.70
CA TYR A 37 -5.26 -13.49 -45.25
C TYR A 37 -6.03 -12.46 -46.10
N GLY A 38 -5.29 -11.75 -46.96
CA GLY A 38 -5.90 -11.11 -48.13
C GLY A 38 -6.25 -12.19 -49.16
N VAL A 39 -7.31 -11.99 -49.93
CA VAL A 39 -7.87 -12.87 -50.99
C VAL A 39 -8.98 -13.84 -50.54
N GLY A 40 -9.00 -14.34 -49.30
CA GLY A 40 -10.06 -15.27 -48.83
C GLY A 40 -11.41 -14.64 -48.49
N LEU A 41 -11.41 -13.38 -48.01
CA LEU A 41 -12.60 -12.70 -47.46
C LEU A 41 -13.54 -12.11 -48.53
N HIS A 42 -13.02 -11.74 -49.70
CA HIS A 42 -13.88 -11.24 -50.79
C HIS A 42 -14.78 -12.33 -51.37
N MET A 43 -14.37 -13.61 -51.30
CA MET A 43 -15.14 -14.74 -51.84
C MET A 43 -16.21 -15.26 -50.87
N THR A 44 -16.13 -14.97 -49.58
CA THR A 44 -17.16 -15.39 -48.61
C THR A 44 -18.34 -14.43 -48.57
N LEU A 45 -18.16 -13.16 -48.93
CA LEU A 45 -19.25 -12.18 -49.05
C LEU A 45 -20.01 -12.29 -50.38
N PHE A 46 -19.37 -12.77 -51.46
CA PHE A 46 -20.03 -12.95 -52.77
C PHE A 46 -20.81 -14.25 -52.92
N SER A 47 -20.60 -15.25 -52.04
CA SER A 47 -21.25 -16.56 -52.16
C SER A 47 -22.63 -16.66 -51.50
N PHE A 48 -23.09 -15.64 -50.78
CA PHE A 48 -24.39 -15.64 -50.09
C PHE A 48 -25.53 -14.93 -50.83
N THR A 49 -25.29 -14.32 -52.00
CA THR A 49 -26.39 -13.83 -52.84
C THR A 49 -27.06 -14.95 -53.67
N THR A 50 -26.50 -16.15 -53.72
CA THR A 50 -27.03 -17.25 -54.55
C THR A 50 -26.73 -18.64 -53.98
N ARG A 51 -27.40 -19.04 -52.88
CA ARG A 51 -27.93 -20.40 -52.70
C ARG A 51 -28.51 -20.62 -51.31
N ALA A 52 -29.81 -20.88 -51.27
CA ALA A 52 -30.49 -21.53 -50.17
C ALA A 52 -29.98 -22.98 -50.00
N SER A 53 -29.94 -23.43 -48.75
CA SER A 53 -29.78 -24.83 -48.30
C SER A 53 -28.41 -25.51 -48.49
N ARG A 54 -27.69 -25.70 -47.38
CA ARG A 54 -27.13 -26.98 -46.89
C ARG A 54 -26.11 -26.73 -45.77
N VAL A 55 -26.47 -27.16 -44.56
CA VAL A 55 -25.60 -27.23 -43.38
C VAL A 55 -24.63 -28.41 -43.51
N ARG A 56 -23.34 -28.22 -43.21
CA ARG A 56 -22.40 -29.32 -42.89
C ARG A 56 -21.82 -29.12 -41.47
N PRO A 57 -21.65 -30.18 -40.67
CA PRO A 57 -21.24 -30.09 -39.27
C PRO A 57 -19.72 -30.32 -39.09
N ALA A 58 -19.05 -29.37 -38.43
CA ALA A 58 -17.73 -29.54 -37.76
C ALA A 58 -17.55 -28.30 -36.87
N SER A 59 -17.00 -28.31 -35.67
CA SER A 59 -16.37 -29.31 -34.80
C SER A 59 -16.46 -28.73 -33.37
N LYS A 60 -16.45 -29.60 -32.36
CA LYS A 60 -16.45 -29.26 -30.92
C LYS A 60 -15.34 -28.25 -30.62
N LEU A 61 -15.63 -27.18 -29.90
CA LEU A 61 -14.61 -26.25 -29.38
C LEU A 61 -14.85 -25.98 -27.89
N PHE A 62 -13.78 -26.24 -27.14
CA PHE A 62 -13.64 -26.16 -25.70
C PHE A 62 -13.83 -24.71 -25.20
N VAL A 63 -14.56 -24.55 -24.09
CA VAL A 63 -14.70 -23.28 -23.37
C VAL A 63 -13.77 -23.36 -22.15
N PRO A 64 -12.82 -22.42 -21.96
CA PRO A 64 -12.10 -22.34 -20.69
C PRO A 64 -13.06 -21.74 -19.65
N GLN A 65 -13.42 -22.54 -18.65
CA GLN A 65 -14.14 -22.06 -17.47
C GLN A 65 -13.18 -21.23 -16.60
N TYR A 66 -13.46 -19.94 -16.47
CA TYR A 66 -12.94 -19.18 -15.33
C TYR A 66 -13.83 -19.45 -14.13
N HIS A 67 -13.27 -20.10 -13.11
CA HIS A 67 -13.87 -20.19 -11.79
C HIS A 67 -13.88 -18.80 -11.15
N ILE A 68 -15.05 -18.20 -11.04
CA ILE A 68 -15.30 -17.13 -10.08
C ILE A 68 -15.65 -17.85 -8.77
N GLN A 69 -14.76 -17.78 -7.79
CA GLN A 69 -15.08 -18.21 -6.43
C GLN A 69 -16.12 -17.25 -5.84
N SER A 70 -17.35 -17.75 -5.70
CA SER A 70 -18.42 -17.08 -4.96
C SER A 70 -18.37 -17.50 -3.49
N HIS A 71 -18.18 -16.54 -2.59
CA HIS A 71 -18.62 -16.65 -1.21
C HIS A 71 -20.06 -16.16 -1.08
N GLY A 72 -20.81 -16.86 -0.23
CA GLY A 72 -22.26 -17.05 -0.34
C GLY A 72 -23.13 -15.90 0.16
N GLY A 73 -24.41 -15.96 -0.23
CA GLY A 73 -25.46 -15.04 0.22
C GLY A 73 -26.70 -15.03 -0.67
N SER A 74 -27.67 -15.90 -0.36
CA SER A 74 -29.12 -15.86 -0.67
C SER A 74 -29.62 -15.48 -2.08
N HIS A 75 -29.99 -16.51 -2.85
CA HIS A 75 -30.86 -16.41 -4.03
C HIS A 75 -32.32 -16.03 -3.66
N PRO A 76 -33.01 -15.18 -4.43
CA PRO A 76 -34.46 -15.24 -4.53
C PRO A 76 -34.89 -16.41 -5.43
N PRO A 77 -35.99 -17.13 -5.13
CA PRO A 77 -36.29 -18.40 -5.76
C PRO A 77 -36.94 -18.20 -7.14
N GLY A 78 -36.37 -18.89 -8.14
CA GLY A 78 -37.09 -19.28 -9.35
C GLY A 78 -36.67 -18.54 -10.61
N TYR A 79 -35.59 -18.99 -11.25
CA TYR A 79 -35.60 -19.17 -12.70
C TYR A 79 -34.62 -20.26 -13.11
N LYS A 80 -35.17 -21.33 -13.69
CA LYS A 80 -34.46 -22.49 -14.23
C LYS A 80 -33.64 -22.08 -15.46
N ASP A 81 -32.44 -22.64 -15.51
CA ASP A 81 -31.61 -22.97 -16.69
C ASP A 81 -31.66 -22.06 -17.93
N VAL A 82 -30.50 -21.45 -18.17
CA VAL A 82 -29.78 -21.40 -19.45
C VAL A 82 -30.59 -21.93 -20.64
N LYS A 83 -31.24 -21.02 -21.38
CA LYS A 83 -31.68 -21.33 -22.75
C LYS A 83 -30.44 -21.57 -23.61
N VAL A 84 -30.34 -22.79 -24.10
CA VAL A 84 -29.42 -23.27 -25.14
C VAL A 84 -29.34 -22.25 -26.28
N VAL A 85 -28.15 -21.68 -26.49
CA VAL A 85 -27.85 -20.81 -27.64
C VAL A 85 -28.06 -21.61 -28.91
N GLN A 86 -28.89 -21.11 -29.84
CA GLN A 86 -29.02 -21.75 -31.14
C GLN A 86 -27.69 -21.58 -31.91
N LYS A 87 -27.19 -22.64 -32.57
CA LYS A 87 -25.92 -22.60 -33.33
C LYS A 87 -25.78 -21.41 -34.29
N HIS A 88 -26.90 -20.91 -34.81
CA HIS A 88 -26.96 -19.75 -35.70
C HIS A 88 -26.59 -18.43 -35.00
N GLU A 89 -26.98 -18.24 -33.74
CA GLU A 89 -26.65 -17.05 -32.95
C GLU A 89 -25.16 -17.02 -32.59
N ALA A 90 -24.57 -18.17 -32.25
CA ALA A 90 -23.14 -18.28 -31.95
C ALA A 90 -22.25 -18.03 -33.17
N TRP A 91 -22.68 -18.46 -34.37
CA TRP A 91 -22.00 -18.11 -35.62
C TRP A 91 -22.10 -16.61 -35.91
N PHE A 92 -23.29 -16.03 -35.73
CA PHE A 92 -23.53 -14.61 -35.96
C PHE A 92 -22.69 -13.72 -35.03
N VAL A 93 -22.60 -14.06 -33.73
CA VAL A 93 -21.72 -13.36 -32.76
C VAL A 93 -20.26 -13.32 -33.26
N LYS A 94 -19.72 -14.45 -33.73
CA LYS A 94 -18.34 -14.50 -34.28
C LYS A 94 -18.18 -13.64 -35.53
N VAL A 95 -19.18 -13.60 -36.41
CA VAL A 95 -19.16 -12.74 -37.59
C VAL A 95 -19.15 -11.27 -37.19
N VAL A 96 -20.00 -10.87 -36.24
CA VAL A 96 -20.06 -9.49 -35.73
C VAL A 96 -18.73 -9.08 -35.09
N CYS A 97 -18.13 -9.94 -34.24
CA CYS A 97 -16.82 -9.67 -33.63
C CYS A 97 -15.72 -9.52 -34.67
N THR A 98 -15.66 -10.41 -35.66
CA THR A 98 -14.66 -10.36 -36.74
C THR A 98 -14.85 -9.10 -37.60
N LEU A 99 -16.09 -8.73 -37.93
CA LEU A 99 -16.36 -7.50 -38.68
C LEU A 99 -15.91 -6.27 -37.88
N PHE A 100 -16.24 -6.21 -36.59
CA PHE A 100 -15.88 -5.08 -35.74
C PHE A 100 -14.36 -4.91 -35.52
N LEU A 101 -13.61 -6.02 -35.38
CA LEU A 101 -12.16 -5.98 -35.16
C LEU A 101 -11.36 -5.65 -36.42
N TYR A 102 -11.88 -5.92 -37.62
CA TYR A 102 -11.10 -5.87 -38.87
C TYR A 102 -11.58 -4.83 -39.90
N SER A 103 -12.71 -4.12 -39.71
CA SER A 103 -13.27 -3.26 -40.77
C SER A 103 -13.00 -1.74 -40.64
N GLN A 104 -12.36 -1.17 -41.67
CA GLN A 104 -12.61 0.19 -42.22
C GLN A 104 -14.02 0.22 -42.88
N PRO A 105 -14.63 1.41 -43.15
CA PRO A 105 -16.06 1.68 -42.93
C PRO A 105 -16.99 0.61 -43.50
N LEU A 106 -17.88 0.08 -42.66
CA LEU A 106 -18.87 -0.91 -43.07
C LEU A 106 -19.71 -0.35 -44.23
N SER A 107 -19.86 -1.13 -45.31
CA SER A 107 -20.77 -0.79 -46.40
C SER A 107 -22.23 -0.68 -45.90
N ASP A 108 -23.05 0.17 -46.52
CA ASP A 108 -24.45 0.39 -46.14
C ASP A 108 -25.30 -0.89 -46.09
N ARG A 109 -24.98 -1.89 -46.94
CA ARG A 109 -25.67 -3.19 -46.91
C ARG A 109 -25.35 -4.02 -45.67
N SER A 110 -24.10 -4.04 -45.23
CA SER A 110 -23.70 -4.73 -44.00
C SER A 110 -24.30 -4.06 -42.77
N LEU A 111 -24.38 -2.73 -42.74
CA LEU A 111 -25.06 -1.98 -41.68
C LEU A 111 -26.57 -2.29 -41.66
N GLY A 112 -27.21 -2.37 -42.82
CA GLY A 112 -28.63 -2.74 -42.93
C GLY A 112 -28.94 -4.19 -42.56
N TYR A 113 -27.97 -5.11 -42.67
CA TYR A 113 -28.13 -6.49 -42.19
C TYR A 113 -27.93 -6.57 -40.67
N LEU A 114 -26.92 -5.88 -40.14
CA LEU A 114 -26.67 -5.80 -38.70
C LEU A 114 -27.85 -5.15 -37.95
N SER A 115 -28.41 -4.07 -38.47
CA SER A 115 -29.55 -3.39 -37.85
C SER A 115 -30.80 -4.26 -37.72
N LYS A 116 -30.99 -5.24 -38.62
CA LYS A 116 -32.14 -6.15 -38.61
C LYS A 116 -31.95 -7.37 -37.72
N HIS A 117 -30.72 -7.75 -37.41
CA HIS A 117 -30.40 -9.01 -36.73
C HIS A 117 -29.67 -8.84 -35.39
N LEU A 118 -29.18 -7.64 -35.07
CA LEU A 118 -28.55 -7.35 -33.80
C LEU A 118 -29.64 -7.07 -32.75
N SER A 119 -29.89 -8.04 -31.88
CA SER A 119 -30.76 -7.90 -30.72
C SER A 119 -29.93 -7.59 -29.46
N PRO A 120 -30.53 -7.00 -28.40
CA PRO A 120 -29.83 -6.73 -27.14
C PRO A 120 -29.19 -7.98 -26.50
N LEU A 121 -29.77 -9.16 -26.77
CA LEU A 121 -29.27 -10.44 -26.27
C LEU A 121 -28.05 -10.94 -27.06
N ILE A 122 -28.03 -10.74 -28.37
CA ILE A 122 -26.87 -11.06 -29.22
C ILE A 122 -25.73 -10.09 -28.92
N GLU A 123 -26.04 -8.82 -28.72
CA GLU A 123 -25.05 -7.80 -28.36
C GLU A 123 -24.35 -8.10 -27.04
N LEU A 124 -25.09 -8.53 -25.99
CA LEU A 124 -24.50 -9.01 -24.74
C LEU A 124 -23.48 -10.13 -24.98
N GLN A 125 -23.79 -11.05 -25.90
CA GLN A 125 -22.86 -12.15 -26.24
C GLN A 125 -21.65 -11.65 -27.02
N VAL A 126 -21.81 -10.66 -27.90
CA VAL A 126 -20.69 -10.00 -28.60
C VAL A 126 -19.76 -9.32 -27.60
N VAL A 127 -20.31 -8.52 -26.67
CA VAL A 127 -19.52 -7.86 -25.62
C VAL A 127 -18.78 -8.88 -24.74
N LYS A 128 -19.44 -9.98 -24.37
CA LYS A 128 -18.78 -11.10 -23.65
C LYS A 128 -17.65 -11.74 -24.47
N TRP A 129 -17.84 -11.87 -25.78
CA TRP A 129 -16.90 -12.58 -26.65
C TRP A 129 -15.67 -11.74 -27.00
N LEU A 130 -15.80 -10.41 -27.10
CA LEU A 130 -14.68 -9.50 -27.37
C LEU A 130 -13.59 -9.59 -26.29
N ASN A 131 -13.96 -9.94 -25.05
CA ASN A 131 -13.06 -10.20 -23.91
C ASN A 131 -12.13 -9.02 -23.51
N ASP A 132 -12.27 -7.87 -24.18
CA ASP A 132 -11.61 -6.60 -23.88
C ASP A 132 -12.70 -5.55 -23.58
N PRO A 133 -12.78 -5.05 -22.34
CA PRO A 133 -13.74 -4.03 -21.91
C PRO A 133 -13.72 -2.73 -22.73
N ALA A 134 -12.55 -2.28 -23.21
CA ALA A 134 -12.44 -1.06 -24.00
C ALA A 134 -13.01 -1.26 -25.42
N LEU A 135 -12.75 -2.42 -26.03
CA LEU A 135 -13.37 -2.80 -27.30
C LEU A 135 -14.87 -3.07 -27.14
N GLY A 136 -15.27 -3.67 -26.02
CA GLY A 136 -16.66 -3.87 -25.64
C GLY A 136 -17.42 -2.54 -25.55
N LEU A 137 -16.83 -1.52 -24.93
CA LEU A 137 -17.41 -0.17 -24.88
C LEU A 137 -17.53 0.47 -26.26
N LYS A 138 -16.49 0.39 -27.11
CA LYS A 138 -16.56 0.92 -28.47
C LYS A 138 -17.67 0.25 -29.28
N PHE A 139 -17.86 -1.07 -29.11
CA PHE A 139 -18.94 -1.79 -29.77
C PHE A 139 -20.32 -1.38 -29.23
N PHE A 140 -20.41 -1.19 -27.92
CA PHE A 140 -21.60 -0.69 -27.24
C PHE A 140 -22.00 0.71 -27.78
N GLU A 141 -21.07 1.66 -27.84
CA GLU A 141 -21.34 2.99 -28.40
C GLU A 141 -21.70 2.95 -29.90
N PHE A 142 -20.98 2.12 -30.67
CA PHE A 142 -21.26 1.92 -32.10
C PHE A 142 -22.68 1.42 -32.33
N SER A 143 -23.10 0.40 -31.57
CA SER A 143 -24.44 -0.18 -31.71
C SER A 143 -25.54 0.77 -31.25
N ARG A 144 -25.30 1.57 -30.21
CA ARG A 144 -26.18 2.65 -29.76
C ARG A 144 -26.37 3.72 -30.85
N VAL A 145 -25.28 4.27 -31.38
CA VAL A 145 -25.33 5.41 -32.33
C VAL A 145 -25.80 4.98 -33.72
N LYS A 146 -25.37 3.83 -34.22
CA LYS A 146 -25.65 3.40 -35.59
C LYS A 146 -26.94 2.60 -35.75
N PHE A 147 -27.36 1.87 -34.72
CA PHE A 147 -28.51 0.98 -34.80
C PHE A 147 -29.64 1.37 -33.82
N ASN A 148 -29.45 2.38 -32.98
CA ASN A 148 -30.43 2.87 -32.01
C ASN A 148 -30.97 1.74 -31.11
N ILE A 149 -30.10 0.80 -30.72
CA ILE A 149 -30.44 -0.33 -29.87
C ILE A 149 -30.48 0.14 -28.41
N THR A 150 -31.56 -0.17 -27.71
CA THR A 150 -31.63 -0.07 -26.24
C THR A 150 -31.05 -1.34 -25.64
N HIS A 151 -29.97 -1.22 -24.88
CA HIS A 151 -29.19 -2.36 -24.41
C HIS A 151 -29.85 -3.04 -23.21
N SER A 152 -29.49 -4.31 -22.98
CA SER A 152 -30.00 -5.05 -21.82
C SER A 152 -29.32 -4.61 -20.51
N PHE A 153 -30.05 -4.67 -19.39
CA PHE A 153 -29.50 -4.46 -18.04
C PHE A 153 -28.20 -5.25 -17.77
N TRP A 154 -28.11 -6.48 -18.29
CA TRP A 154 -26.92 -7.32 -18.14
C TRP A 154 -25.71 -6.82 -18.93
N THR A 155 -25.94 -6.15 -20.07
CA THR A 155 -24.87 -5.54 -20.88
C THR A 155 -24.24 -4.37 -20.11
N TYR A 156 -25.09 -3.50 -19.57
CA TYR A 156 -24.70 -2.39 -18.69
C TYR A 156 -23.89 -2.88 -17.49
N THR A 157 -24.44 -3.87 -16.76
CA THR A 157 -23.81 -4.46 -15.57
C THR A 157 -22.43 -5.04 -15.87
N LEU A 158 -22.30 -5.79 -16.98
CA LEU A 158 -21.05 -6.43 -17.37
C LEU A 158 -19.97 -5.39 -17.73
N LEU A 159 -20.33 -4.37 -18.52
CA LEU A 159 -19.41 -3.32 -18.94
C LEU A 159 -18.96 -2.46 -17.76
N MET A 160 -19.88 -2.05 -16.88
CA MET A 160 -19.51 -1.27 -15.69
C MET A 160 -18.53 -2.05 -14.80
N ARG A 161 -18.80 -3.33 -14.52
CA ARG A 161 -17.90 -4.16 -13.71
C ARG A 161 -16.52 -4.35 -14.36
N SER A 162 -16.50 -4.62 -15.66
CA SER A 162 -15.25 -4.92 -16.37
C SER A 162 -14.38 -3.68 -16.58
N LEU A 163 -14.98 -2.51 -16.89
CA LEU A 163 -14.27 -1.23 -17.01
C LEU A 163 -13.71 -0.77 -15.65
N CYS A 164 -14.48 -0.92 -14.57
CA CYS A 164 -14.00 -0.65 -13.20
C CYS A 164 -12.81 -1.52 -12.80
N ASN A 165 -12.77 -2.79 -13.21
CA ASN A 165 -11.64 -3.69 -12.94
C ASN A 165 -10.38 -3.31 -13.71
N MET A 166 -10.51 -2.70 -14.88
CA MET A 166 -9.38 -2.18 -15.67
C MET A 166 -8.93 -0.78 -15.28
N GLY A 167 -9.62 -0.12 -14.33
CA GLY A 167 -9.31 1.27 -13.95
C GLY A 167 -9.86 2.34 -14.89
N LEU A 168 -10.72 1.97 -15.86
CA LEU A 168 -11.35 2.91 -16.80
C LEU A 168 -12.61 3.52 -16.17
N HIS A 169 -12.42 4.37 -15.15
CA HIS A 169 -13.49 4.88 -14.29
C HIS A 169 -14.44 5.86 -15.00
N GLU A 170 -13.92 6.76 -15.83
CA GLU A 170 -14.75 7.68 -16.64
C GLU A 170 -15.65 6.92 -17.61
N SER A 171 -15.11 5.91 -18.26
CA SER A 171 -15.84 5.02 -19.16
C SER A 171 -16.94 4.24 -18.43
N ALA A 172 -16.65 3.73 -17.22
CA ALA A 172 -17.66 3.07 -16.39
C ALA A 172 -18.79 4.03 -15.99
N LYS A 173 -18.47 5.29 -15.65
CA LYS A 173 -19.46 6.33 -15.34
C LYS A 173 -20.34 6.66 -16.56
N LEU A 174 -19.76 6.74 -17.75
CA LEU A 174 -20.50 6.98 -18.98
C LEU A 174 -21.50 5.84 -19.29
N VAL A 175 -21.10 4.58 -19.08
CA VAL A 175 -22.03 3.44 -19.20
C VAL A 175 -23.14 3.51 -18.16
N PHE A 176 -22.85 3.95 -16.93
CA PHE A 176 -23.85 4.18 -15.89
C PHE A 176 -24.86 5.27 -16.30
N ASP A 177 -24.40 6.38 -16.88
CA ASP A 177 -25.27 7.46 -17.35
C ASP A 177 -26.18 7.01 -18.51
N TYR A 178 -25.66 6.20 -19.44
CA TYR A 178 -26.48 5.61 -20.49
C TYR A 178 -27.54 4.65 -19.96
N ALA A 179 -27.24 3.88 -18.90
CA ALA A 179 -28.23 3.03 -18.25
C ALA A 179 -29.40 3.86 -17.70
N ARG A 180 -29.11 4.99 -17.04
CA ARG A 180 -30.13 5.93 -16.53
C ARG A 180 -30.96 6.56 -17.64
N ILE A 181 -30.33 7.02 -18.73
CA ILE A 181 -31.02 7.57 -19.91
C ILE A 181 -31.98 6.56 -20.52
N ASP A 182 -31.59 5.27 -20.57
CA ASP A 182 -32.42 4.18 -21.06
C ASP A 182 -33.48 3.71 -20.05
N ARG A 183 -33.62 4.41 -18.92
CA ARG A 183 -34.53 4.08 -17.80
C ARG A 183 -34.25 2.72 -17.14
N HIS A 184 -33.03 2.22 -17.27
CA HIS A 184 -32.54 1.10 -16.48
C HIS A 184 -31.89 1.63 -15.20
N LEU A 185 -32.64 1.61 -14.10
CA LEU A 185 -32.11 1.93 -12.78
C LEU A 185 -31.10 0.85 -12.36
N PRO A 186 -29.81 1.19 -12.15
CA PRO A 186 -28.82 0.26 -11.65
C PRO A 186 -29.19 -0.17 -10.23
N ASP A 187 -29.00 -1.46 -9.92
CA ASP A 187 -29.23 -1.95 -8.56
C ASP A 187 -28.17 -1.41 -7.57
N ASP A 188 -28.52 -1.42 -6.28
CA ASP A 188 -27.67 -0.97 -5.17
C ASP A 188 -26.30 -1.70 -5.18
N THR A 189 -26.25 -2.94 -5.65
CA THR A 189 -25.01 -3.76 -5.68
C THR A 189 -24.01 -3.29 -6.71
N ILE A 190 -24.50 -2.86 -7.89
CA ILE A 190 -23.68 -2.35 -8.99
C ILE A 190 -23.21 -0.95 -8.63
N VAL A 191 -24.11 -0.12 -8.12
CA VAL A 191 -23.78 1.20 -7.57
C VAL A 191 -22.67 1.08 -6.53
N GLY A 192 -22.85 0.21 -5.53
CA GLY A 192 -21.87 -0.01 -4.47
C GLY A 192 -20.52 -0.50 -4.98
N PHE A 193 -20.53 -1.36 -6.01
CA PHE A 193 -19.33 -1.83 -6.68
C PHE A 193 -18.56 -0.70 -7.38
N ILE A 194 -19.26 0.17 -8.13
CA ILE A 194 -18.63 1.29 -8.85
C ILE A 194 -18.02 2.28 -7.86
N ILE A 195 -18.77 2.68 -6.83
CA ILE A 195 -18.28 3.57 -5.76
C ILE A 195 -17.05 2.98 -5.08
N SER A 196 -17.10 1.70 -4.70
CA SER A 196 -15.97 1.00 -4.08
C SER A 196 -14.76 0.93 -5.02
N SER A 197 -14.99 0.76 -6.33
CA SER A 197 -13.90 0.75 -7.31
C SER A 197 -13.24 2.13 -7.45
N PHE A 198 -14.02 3.19 -7.56
CA PHE A 198 -13.52 4.57 -7.63
C PHE A 198 -12.75 4.93 -6.35
N ALA A 199 -13.27 4.54 -5.18
CA ALA A 199 -12.61 4.73 -3.90
C ALA A 199 -11.23 4.05 -3.83
N ARG A 200 -11.13 2.80 -4.28
CA ARG A 200 -9.84 2.06 -4.32
C ARG A 200 -8.83 2.70 -5.27
N ALA A 201 -9.29 3.30 -6.35
CA ALA A 201 -8.44 4.02 -7.30
C ALA A 201 -8.04 5.42 -6.83
N GLY A 202 -8.65 5.94 -5.76
CA GLY A 202 -8.41 7.29 -5.25
C GLY A 202 -9.20 8.39 -5.98
N ASP A 203 -10.10 8.04 -6.90
CA ASP A 203 -10.97 9.00 -7.57
C ASP A 203 -12.22 9.30 -6.72
N PHE A 204 -11.97 10.00 -5.60
CA PHE A 204 -13.03 10.36 -4.67
C PHE A 204 -14.00 11.40 -5.25
N GLY A 205 -13.56 12.20 -6.23
CA GLY A 205 -14.42 13.20 -6.87
C GLY A 205 -15.56 12.54 -7.64
N MET A 206 -15.23 11.56 -8.48
CA MET A 206 -16.24 10.77 -9.19
C MET A 206 -17.10 9.95 -8.25
N ALA A 207 -16.53 9.36 -7.19
CA ALA A 207 -17.28 8.59 -6.20
C ALA A 207 -18.34 9.46 -5.49
N LYS A 208 -17.98 10.68 -5.05
CA LYS A 208 -18.92 11.61 -4.41
C LYS A 208 -19.99 12.12 -5.38
N LYS A 209 -19.60 12.45 -6.62
CA LYS A 209 -20.54 12.89 -7.65
C LYS A 209 -21.59 11.81 -7.94
N LEU A 210 -21.14 10.57 -8.13
CA LEU A 210 -22.02 9.43 -8.34
C LEU A 210 -22.99 9.26 -7.16
N LEU A 211 -22.47 9.36 -5.93
CA LEU A 211 -23.28 9.26 -4.71
C LEU A 211 -24.35 10.37 -4.61
N ALA A 212 -24.01 11.62 -4.92
CA ALA A 212 -24.98 12.73 -4.94
C ALA A 212 -26.07 12.55 -6.02
N GLU A 213 -25.72 11.97 -7.17
CA GLU A 213 -26.69 11.67 -8.24
C GLU A 213 -27.61 10.47 -7.91
N ILE A 214 -27.19 9.56 -7.03
CA ILE A 214 -28.02 8.42 -6.59
C ILE A 214 -28.99 8.87 -5.50
N GLN A 215 -28.57 9.80 -4.64
CA GLN A 215 -29.43 10.42 -3.63
C GLN A 215 -30.65 11.13 -4.25
N SER A 216 -30.52 11.69 -5.47
CA SER A 216 -31.67 12.31 -6.16
C SER A 216 -32.69 11.31 -6.70
N ASP A 217 -32.33 10.03 -6.81
CA ASP A 217 -33.11 9.00 -7.51
C ASP A 217 -33.88 8.07 -6.55
N GLU A 218 -33.91 8.36 -5.24
CA GLU A 218 -34.50 7.52 -4.16
C GLU A 218 -33.96 6.07 -4.09
N VAL A 219 -32.81 5.79 -4.72
CA VAL A 219 -32.16 4.48 -4.69
C VAL A 219 -31.38 4.32 -3.38
N GLY A 220 -31.49 3.16 -2.74
CA GLY A 220 -30.77 2.83 -1.51
C GLY A 220 -29.26 2.82 -1.73
N ILE A 221 -28.50 3.47 -0.84
CA ILE A 221 -27.05 3.37 -0.85
C ILE A 221 -26.64 2.23 0.06
N ASP A 222 -25.89 1.27 -0.48
CA ASP A 222 -25.28 0.21 0.32
C ASP A 222 -24.28 0.80 1.33
N ILE A 223 -24.56 0.58 2.62
CA ILE A 223 -23.71 1.00 3.75
C ILE A 223 -22.27 0.50 3.57
N PHE A 224 -22.10 -0.70 3.02
CA PHE A 224 -20.77 -1.27 2.77
C PHE A 224 -19.96 -0.44 1.77
N ALA A 225 -20.59 0.06 0.71
CA ALA A 225 -19.92 0.90 -0.29
C ALA A 225 -19.50 2.25 0.28
N LEU A 226 -20.35 2.88 1.10
CA LEU A 226 -20.00 4.14 1.76
C LEU A 226 -18.89 3.93 2.79
N ASN A 227 -18.96 2.88 3.59
CA ASN A 227 -17.91 2.51 4.54
C ASN A 227 -16.56 2.26 3.84
N ASN A 228 -16.56 1.62 2.66
CA ASN A 228 -15.35 1.48 1.85
C ASN A 228 -14.82 2.83 1.37
N LEU A 229 -15.69 3.72 0.90
CA LEU A 229 -15.32 5.06 0.46
C LEU A 229 -14.68 5.85 1.60
N LEU A 230 -15.33 5.92 2.76
CA LEU A 230 -14.83 6.60 3.96
C LEU A 230 -13.47 6.03 4.40
N ASN A 231 -13.34 4.70 4.45
CA ASN A 231 -12.09 4.04 4.84
C ASN A 231 -10.94 4.35 3.85
N MET A 232 -11.21 4.37 2.55
CA MET A 232 -10.20 4.72 1.54
C MET A 232 -9.80 6.19 1.64
N MET A 233 -10.75 7.11 1.85
CA MET A 233 -10.46 8.53 2.04
C MET A 233 -9.56 8.77 3.26
N ILE A 234 -9.84 8.10 4.38
CA ILE A 234 -9.02 8.19 5.60
C ILE A 234 -7.62 7.61 5.37
N LYS A 235 -7.49 6.48 4.67
CA LYS A 235 -6.18 5.89 4.33
C LYS A 235 -5.32 6.81 3.45
N GLN A 236 -5.95 7.64 2.62
CA GLN A 236 -5.27 8.64 1.77
C GLN A 236 -5.16 10.02 2.44
N ASN A 237 -5.30 10.09 3.77
CA ASN A 237 -5.13 11.29 4.57
C ASN A 237 -6.14 12.43 4.25
N LYS A 238 -7.31 12.09 3.71
CA LYS A 238 -8.42 13.03 3.41
C LYS A 238 -9.51 12.98 4.48
N LEU A 239 -9.11 13.17 5.74
CA LEU A 239 -10.01 13.01 6.89
C LEU A 239 -11.16 14.03 6.91
N GLU A 240 -10.87 15.32 6.73
CA GLU A 240 -11.90 16.37 6.80
C GLU A 240 -12.97 16.18 5.72
N GLU A 241 -12.55 15.82 4.51
CA GLU A 241 -13.48 15.49 3.43
C GLU A 241 -14.36 14.27 3.75
N ALA A 242 -13.83 13.26 4.45
CA ALA A 242 -14.58 12.07 4.85
C ALA A 242 -15.61 12.38 5.94
N VAL A 243 -15.25 13.24 6.90
CA VAL A 243 -16.17 13.71 7.95
C VAL A 243 -17.29 14.58 7.35
N SER A 244 -16.98 15.45 6.39
CA SER A 244 -18.00 16.22 5.65
C SER A 244 -18.96 15.29 4.92
N LEU A 245 -18.43 14.31 4.19
CA LEU A 245 -19.23 13.33 3.46
C LEU A 245 -20.16 12.55 4.40
N TYR A 246 -19.68 12.12 5.56
CA TYR A 246 -20.51 11.47 6.57
C TYR A 246 -21.67 12.39 7.02
N LYS A 247 -21.38 13.65 7.36
CA LYS A 247 -22.38 14.61 7.83
C LYS A 247 -23.42 14.95 6.76
N GLU A 248 -23.00 15.10 5.51
CA GLU A 248 -23.89 15.34 4.36
C GLU A 248 -24.84 14.18 4.09
N ASN A 249 -24.41 12.94 4.40
CA ASN A 249 -25.20 11.74 4.16
C ASN A 249 -26.10 11.36 5.35
N LEU A 250 -25.96 12.03 6.48
CA LEU A 250 -26.71 11.72 7.69
C LEU A 250 -28.21 12.01 7.49
N GLY A 251 -29.08 11.00 7.69
CA GLY A 251 -30.53 11.18 7.75
C GLY A 251 -31.31 11.14 6.43
N LEU A 252 -30.66 10.99 5.27
CA LEU A 252 -31.35 10.96 3.96
C LEU A 252 -31.49 9.58 3.31
N ASN A 253 -30.84 8.53 3.85
CA ASN A 253 -30.94 7.10 3.49
C ASN A 253 -29.77 6.28 4.09
N PHE A 254 -28.88 6.92 4.85
CA PHE A 254 -27.75 6.29 5.50
C PHE A 254 -28.01 6.18 7.02
N ASN A 255 -28.11 4.95 7.50
CA ASN A 255 -27.98 4.65 8.93
C ASN A 255 -26.55 4.18 9.19
N PRO A 256 -25.73 4.96 9.92
CA PRO A 256 -24.40 4.52 10.32
C PRO A 256 -24.48 3.20 11.09
N ASP A 257 -23.52 2.32 10.85
CA ASP A 257 -23.31 1.13 11.67
C ASP A 257 -22.07 1.28 12.57
N ASN A 258 -21.83 0.30 13.46
CA ASN A 258 -20.62 0.27 14.28
C ASN A 258 -19.34 0.41 13.45
N TRP A 259 -19.33 -0.14 12.23
CA TRP A 259 -18.17 -0.07 11.35
C TRP A 259 -17.93 1.34 10.81
N THR A 260 -18.98 2.09 10.45
CA THR A 260 -18.89 3.52 10.08
C THR A 260 -18.21 4.32 11.17
N PHE A 261 -18.71 4.20 12.41
CA PHE A 261 -18.13 4.94 13.55
C PHE A 261 -16.68 4.52 13.80
N ASN A 262 -16.38 3.21 13.78
CA ASN A 262 -15.01 2.72 13.96
C ASN A 262 -14.05 3.25 12.88
N ILE A 263 -14.48 3.37 11.62
CA ILE A 263 -13.69 3.98 10.54
C ILE A 263 -13.38 5.45 10.87
N LEU A 264 -14.39 6.25 11.22
CA LEU A 264 -14.25 7.67 11.48
C LEU A 264 -13.41 7.95 12.74
N ILE A 265 -13.70 7.24 13.84
CA ILE A 265 -12.95 7.30 15.10
C ILE A 265 -11.49 6.93 14.86
N LEU A 266 -11.21 5.85 14.12
CA LEU A 266 -9.83 5.47 13.77
C LEU A 266 -9.11 6.56 12.98
N GLY A 267 -9.80 7.19 12.02
CA GLY A 267 -9.26 8.29 11.23
C GLY A 267 -8.93 9.52 12.08
N LEU A 268 -9.87 9.95 12.92
CA LEU A 268 -9.71 11.07 13.85
C LEU A 268 -8.56 10.83 14.82
N CYS A 269 -8.49 9.64 15.42
CA CYS A 269 -7.40 9.22 16.29
C CYS A 269 -6.04 9.20 15.58
N LYS A 270 -5.98 8.85 14.27
CA LYS A 270 -4.75 8.89 13.48
C LYS A 270 -4.30 10.32 13.16
N ALA A 271 -5.24 11.25 13.00
CA ALA A 271 -4.93 12.66 12.78
C ALA A 271 -4.66 13.45 14.09
N GLY A 272 -4.75 12.79 15.25
CA GLY A 272 -4.57 13.44 16.56
C GLY A 272 -5.78 14.26 17.03
N GLN A 273 -6.91 14.22 16.32
CA GLN A 273 -8.14 14.91 16.70
C GLN A 273 -8.97 14.06 17.66
N VAL A 274 -8.40 13.73 18.83
CA VAL A 274 -8.98 12.74 19.75
C VAL A 274 -10.27 13.24 20.42
N ASP A 275 -10.43 14.54 20.66
CA ASP A 275 -11.67 15.08 21.24
C ASP A 275 -12.86 14.90 20.28
N LYS A 276 -12.67 15.16 18.98
CA LYS A 276 -13.70 14.84 17.97
C LYS A 276 -13.95 13.33 17.90
N ALA A 277 -12.93 12.49 18.03
CA ALA A 277 -13.13 11.05 18.08
C ALA A 277 -14.02 10.62 19.25
N PHE A 278 -13.91 11.30 20.40
CA PHE A 278 -14.79 11.12 21.55
C PHE A 278 -16.22 11.61 21.33
N GLU A 279 -16.41 12.73 20.60
CA GLU A 279 -17.75 13.16 20.18
C GLU A 279 -18.44 12.05 19.37
N PHE A 280 -17.76 11.52 18.35
CA PHE A 280 -18.28 10.41 17.54
C PHE A 280 -18.54 9.13 18.35
N PHE A 281 -17.72 8.84 19.35
CA PHE A 281 -17.94 7.71 20.26
C PHE A 281 -19.20 7.86 21.10
N ASN A 282 -19.45 9.06 21.65
CA ASN A 282 -20.65 9.35 22.42
C ASN A 282 -21.90 9.37 21.53
N ASP A 283 -21.76 9.85 20.28
CA ASP A 283 -22.84 9.88 19.30
C ASP A 283 -23.33 8.48 18.92
N MET A 284 -22.49 7.42 19.01
CA MET A 284 -22.89 6.05 18.67
C MET A 284 -24.22 5.65 19.32
N TRP A 285 -24.40 5.98 20.60
CA TRP A 285 -25.61 5.69 21.37
C TRP A 285 -26.86 6.36 20.80
N ILE A 286 -26.72 7.58 20.26
CA ILE A 286 -27.81 8.35 19.66
C ILE A 286 -28.34 7.64 18.41
N PHE A 287 -27.45 6.97 17.67
CA PHE A 287 -27.79 6.22 16.46
C PHE A 287 -28.11 4.73 16.73
N GLY A 288 -28.28 4.33 17.99
CA GLY A 288 -28.54 2.92 18.35
C GLY A 288 -27.36 1.98 18.07
N CYS A 289 -26.15 2.53 17.89
CA CYS A 289 -24.90 1.80 17.75
C CYS A 289 -24.25 1.67 19.13
N PHE A 290 -23.76 0.47 19.46
CA PHE A 290 -23.16 0.20 20.76
C PHE A 290 -21.65 -0.03 20.59
N PRO A 291 -20.80 0.71 21.32
CA PRO A 291 -19.35 0.49 21.27
C PRO A 291 -18.98 -0.95 21.61
N ASP A 292 -18.22 -1.59 20.73
CA ASP A 292 -17.66 -2.92 20.95
C ASP A 292 -16.19 -2.82 21.41
N ILE A 293 -15.57 -3.98 21.68
CA ILE A 293 -14.15 -4.03 22.10
C ILE A 293 -13.22 -3.38 21.07
N LEU A 294 -13.57 -3.45 19.78
CA LEU A 294 -12.79 -2.82 18.72
C LEU A 294 -12.89 -1.29 18.78
N THR A 295 -14.09 -0.75 19.05
CA THR A 295 -14.31 0.69 19.27
C THR A 295 -13.45 1.19 20.44
N TYR A 296 -13.52 0.52 21.58
CA TYR A 296 -12.73 0.89 22.76
C TYR A 296 -11.22 0.80 22.49
N ASN A 297 -10.74 -0.30 21.88
CA ASN A 297 -9.34 -0.46 21.52
C ASN A 297 -8.86 0.67 20.58
N THR A 298 -9.72 1.10 19.66
CA THR A 298 -9.42 2.19 18.72
C THR A 298 -9.25 3.53 19.45
N ILE A 299 -10.13 3.87 20.39
CA ILE A 299 -10.07 5.13 21.14
C ILE A 299 -8.95 5.12 22.15
N ILE A 300 -8.81 4.04 22.94
CA ILE A 300 -7.72 3.88 23.90
C ILE A 300 -6.37 3.99 23.19
N GLY A 301 -6.21 3.31 22.05
CA GLY A 301 -5.00 3.43 21.22
C GLY A 301 -4.81 4.82 20.61
N GLY A 302 -5.88 5.57 20.35
CA GLY A 302 -5.85 6.98 19.95
C GLY A 302 -5.36 7.90 21.07
N LEU A 303 -5.98 7.83 22.24
CA LEU A 303 -5.61 8.57 23.45
C LEU A 303 -4.16 8.32 23.86
N CYS A 304 -3.71 7.06 23.85
CA CYS A 304 -2.34 6.72 24.20
C CYS A 304 -1.32 7.28 23.19
N ARG A 305 -1.71 7.53 21.94
CA ARG A 305 -0.87 8.22 20.94
C ARG A 305 -0.89 9.74 21.11
N ALA A 306 -1.98 10.31 21.61
CA ALA A 306 -2.10 11.72 21.96
C ALA A 306 -1.51 12.07 23.35
N ASN A 307 -0.84 11.12 24.02
CA ASN A 307 -0.29 11.26 25.38
C ASN A 307 -1.35 11.44 26.49
N GLU A 308 -2.63 11.20 26.20
CA GLU A 308 -3.74 11.23 27.17
C GLU A 308 -4.01 9.85 27.78
N VAL A 309 -2.94 9.21 28.28
CA VAL A 309 -2.96 7.81 28.73
C VAL A 309 -3.88 7.60 29.94
N ASP A 310 -4.02 8.60 30.80
CA ASP A 310 -4.87 8.51 31.99
C ASP A 310 -6.37 8.39 31.61
N ARG A 311 -6.87 9.16 30.60
CA ARG A 311 -8.21 8.96 29.99
C ARG A 311 -8.37 7.57 29.36
N GLY A 312 -7.30 7.07 28.74
CA GLY A 312 -7.30 5.72 28.13
C GLY A 312 -7.44 4.62 29.19
N HIS A 313 -6.83 4.84 30.36
CA HIS A 313 -6.95 3.94 31.51
C HIS A 313 -8.35 4.02 32.17
N GLU A 314 -8.97 5.20 32.18
CA GLU A 314 -10.37 5.36 32.62
C GLU A 314 -11.33 4.53 31.76
N LEU A 315 -11.20 4.60 30.43
CA LEU A 315 -11.99 3.76 29.52
C LEU A 315 -11.71 2.26 29.72
N LEU A 316 -10.46 1.87 29.98
CA LEU A 316 -10.14 0.48 30.31
C LEU A 316 -10.91 0.03 31.57
N ASN A 317 -10.96 0.88 32.61
CA ASN A 317 -11.71 0.59 33.83
C ASN A 317 -13.22 0.57 33.59
N GLU A 318 -13.74 1.40 32.69
CA GLU A 318 -15.14 1.35 32.26
C GLU A 318 -15.48 -0.01 31.65
N ILE A 319 -14.68 -0.50 30.69
CA ILE A 319 -14.90 -1.81 30.06
C ILE A 319 -14.88 -2.94 31.08
N ARG A 320 -14.01 -2.87 32.10
CA ARG A 320 -13.94 -3.88 33.17
C ARG A 320 -15.20 -3.99 34.01
N LEU A 321 -15.97 -2.91 34.11
CA LEU A 321 -17.21 -2.86 34.90
C LEU A 321 -18.44 -3.28 34.07
N ARG A 322 -18.28 -3.56 32.78
CA ARG A 322 -19.36 -3.96 31.90
C ARG A 322 -19.51 -5.48 31.83
N ASP A 323 -20.75 -5.93 31.69
CA ASP A 323 -21.08 -7.36 31.52
C ASP A 323 -21.03 -7.81 30.05
N ASP A 324 -21.15 -6.89 29.09
CA ASP A 324 -21.26 -7.16 27.66
C ASP A 324 -19.92 -7.15 26.91
N CYS A 325 -18.86 -6.67 27.55
CA CYS A 325 -17.54 -6.50 26.94
C CYS A 325 -16.45 -6.74 27.99
N SER A 326 -15.34 -7.36 27.58
CA SER A 326 -14.18 -7.57 28.46
C SER A 326 -12.91 -7.06 27.81
N PRO A 327 -11.98 -6.43 28.57
CA PRO A 327 -10.72 -5.96 28.02
C PRO A 327 -9.87 -7.13 27.53
N ASP A 328 -9.36 -7.02 26.31
CA ASP A 328 -8.51 -8.02 25.71
C ASP A 328 -7.02 -7.67 25.82
N VAL A 329 -6.17 -8.51 25.25
CA VAL A 329 -4.72 -8.29 25.21
C VAL A 329 -4.37 -6.96 24.56
N VAL A 330 -5.13 -6.53 23.55
CA VAL A 330 -4.90 -5.28 22.81
C VAL A 330 -5.27 -4.08 23.69
N THR A 331 -6.35 -4.16 24.46
CA THR A 331 -6.78 -3.10 25.40
C THR A 331 -5.69 -2.80 26.42
N TYR A 332 -5.24 -3.84 27.15
CA TYR A 332 -4.19 -3.70 28.15
C TYR A 332 -2.87 -3.26 27.54
N THR A 333 -2.44 -3.90 26.44
CA THR A 333 -1.15 -3.59 25.79
C THR A 333 -1.10 -2.14 25.28
N SER A 334 -2.23 -1.58 24.83
CA SER A 334 -2.32 -0.19 24.37
C SER A 334 -2.03 0.80 25.50
N VAL A 335 -2.68 0.62 26.66
CA VAL A 335 -2.46 1.49 27.84
C VAL A 335 -1.08 1.28 28.44
N ILE A 336 -0.60 0.03 28.54
CA ILE A 336 0.78 -0.30 28.96
C ILE A 336 1.78 0.43 28.05
N SER A 337 1.60 0.38 26.72
CA SER A 337 2.45 1.09 25.76
C SER A 337 2.41 2.60 25.96
N GLY A 338 1.23 3.16 26.22
CA GLY A 338 1.07 4.57 26.60
C GLY A 338 1.91 4.95 27.82
N TYR A 339 1.80 4.20 28.91
CA TYR A 339 2.59 4.46 30.12
C TYR A 339 4.10 4.29 29.90
N CYS A 340 4.53 3.29 29.13
CA CYS A 340 5.94 3.12 28.76
C CYS A 340 6.48 4.34 28.00
N LYS A 341 5.72 4.89 27.05
CA LYS A 341 6.11 6.08 26.28
C LYS A 341 6.23 7.33 27.15
N LEU A 342 5.41 7.44 28.19
CA LEU A 342 5.50 8.52 29.20
C LEU A 342 6.56 8.26 30.27
N GLY A 343 7.30 7.14 30.21
CA GLY A 343 8.27 6.75 31.24
C GLY A 343 7.65 6.35 32.59
N LYS A 344 6.32 6.22 32.68
CA LYS A 344 5.58 5.86 33.91
C LYS A 344 5.61 4.34 34.13
N MET A 345 6.80 3.75 34.25
CA MET A 345 7.00 2.30 34.29
C MET A 345 6.30 1.60 35.47
N GLY A 346 6.18 2.26 36.63
CA GLY A 346 5.45 1.71 37.77
C GLY A 346 3.96 1.45 37.46
N LYS A 347 3.30 2.38 36.76
CA LYS A 347 1.91 2.20 36.30
C LYS A 347 1.82 1.10 35.25
N ALA A 348 2.77 1.04 34.31
CA ALA A 348 2.82 0.01 33.28
C ALA A 348 2.95 -1.41 33.86
N SER A 349 3.83 -1.60 34.85
CA SER A 349 4.00 -2.90 35.53
C SER A 349 2.80 -3.27 36.41
N ALA A 350 2.19 -2.30 37.08
CA ALA A 350 0.95 -2.54 37.83
C ALA A 350 -0.16 -3.05 36.89
N LEU A 351 -0.30 -2.44 35.71
CA LEU A 351 -1.30 -2.84 34.72
C LEU A 351 -1.00 -4.20 34.09
N LEU A 352 0.27 -4.60 33.92
CA LEU A 352 0.62 -5.97 33.55
C LEU A 352 0.15 -6.99 34.61
N ASN A 353 0.38 -6.69 35.89
CA ASN A 353 -0.05 -7.58 36.97
C ASN A 353 -1.58 -7.64 37.06
N GLU A 354 -2.28 -6.53 36.84
CA GLU A 354 -3.73 -6.50 36.73
C GLU A 354 -4.23 -7.36 35.57
N MET A 355 -3.63 -7.21 34.38
CA MET A 355 -3.94 -8.04 33.21
C MET A 355 -3.84 -9.53 33.54
N ILE A 356 -2.75 -9.95 34.18
CA ILE A 356 -2.54 -11.34 34.61
C ILE A 356 -3.61 -11.77 35.63
N ASN A 357 -3.88 -10.95 36.64
CA ASN A 357 -4.87 -11.26 37.68
C ASN A 357 -6.30 -11.34 37.15
N SER A 358 -6.61 -10.62 36.07
CA SER A 358 -7.90 -10.68 35.38
C SER A 358 -8.07 -11.94 34.51
N GLY A 359 -7.03 -12.77 34.39
CA GLY A 359 -7.04 -13.98 33.56
C GLY A 359 -6.64 -13.73 32.10
N THR A 360 -6.36 -12.49 31.70
CA THR A 360 -5.91 -12.15 30.35
C THR A 360 -4.41 -12.46 30.21
N VAL A 361 -4.07 -13.41 29.34
CA VAL A 361 -2.68 -13.86 29.16
C VAL A 361 -1.87 -12.82 28.36
N PRO A 362 -0.77 -12.28 28.91
CA PRO A 362 0.12 -11.37 28.17
C PRO A 362 0.71 -12.02 26.92
N SER A 363 0.86 -11.24 25.85
CA SER A 363 1.48 -11.69 24.60
C SER A 363 2.96 -11.30 24.52
N ALA A 364 3.67 -11.86 23.54
CA ALA A 364 5.03 -11.42 23.21
C ALA A 364 5.11 -9.90 22.96
N VAL A 365 4.08 -9.30 22.33
CA VAL A 365 4.00 -7.85 22.11
C VAL A 365 3.92 -7.10 23.43
N THR A 366 3.13 -7.58 24.38
CA THR A 366 2.99 -6.97 25.71
C THR A 366 4.33 -6.93 26.46
N PHE A 367 5.07 -8.04 26.46
CA PHE A 367 6.40 -8.08 27.07
C PHE A 367 7.41 -7.22 26.32
N ASN A 368 7.40 -7.24 24.98
CA ASN A 368 8.29 -6.39 24.16
C ASN A 368 8.09 -4.90 24.44
N VAL A 369 6.85 -4.45 24.61
CA VAL A 369 6.53 -3.06 24.99
C VAL A 369 7.14 -2.67 26.34
N LEU A 370 7.11 -3.57 27.33
CA LEU A 370 7.69 -3.33 28.65
C LEU A 370 9.22 -3.38 28.61
N ILE A 371 9.81 -4.35 27.89
CA ILE A 371 11.25 -4.47 27.70
C ILE A 371 11.81 -3.21 27.04
N ASP A 372 11.18 -2.75 25.96
CA ASP A 372 11.53 -1.49 25.28
C ASP A 372 11.36 -0.28 26.22
N GLY A 373 10.24 -0.21 26.94
CA GLY A 373 9.98 0.86 27.92
C GLY A 373 11.06 0.95 29.00
N PHE A 374 11.38 -0.17 29.65
CA PHE A 374 12.42 -0.26 30.67
C PHE A 374 13.81 0.05 30.11
N GLY A 375 14.13 -0.45 28.91
CA GLY A 375 15.38 -0.15 28.23
C GLY A 375 15.54 1.34 27.93
N LYS A 376 14.46 2.03 27.53
CA LYS A 376 14.48 3.47 27.23
C LYS A 376 14.66 4.36 28.45
N VAL A 377 14.12 3.97 29.61
CA VAL A 377 14.35 4.69 30.89
C VAL A 377 15.67 4.29 31.56
N GLY A 378 16.40 3.32 30.99
CA GLY A 378 17.70 2.86 31.46
C GLY A 378 17.67 1.79 32.55
N ASP A 379 16.49 1.27 32.93
CA ASP A 379 16.36 0.19 33.92
C ASP A 379 16.48 -1.19 33.26
N MET A 380 17.72 -1.58 32.97
CA MET A 380 18.00 -2.87 32.32
C MET A 380 17.78 -4.08 33.22
N LEU A 381 17.75 -3.90 34.55
CA LEU A 381 17.43 -4.98 35.48
C LEU A 381 15.97 -5.40 35.32
N SER A 382 15.05 -4.43 35.32
CA SER A 382 13.63 -4.68 35.07
C SER A 382 13.38 -5.17 33.65
N ALA A 383 14.09 -4.62 32.64
CA ALA A 383 13.98 -5.12 31.26
C ALA A 383 14.34 -6.61 31.14
N LYS A 384 15.43 -7.04 31.79
CA LYS A 384 15.82 -8.45 31.84
C LYS A 384 14.81 -9.31 32.60
N SER A 385 14.27 -8.80 33.71
CA SER A 385 13.20 -9.50 34.45
C SER A 385 11.95 -9.71 33.59
N MET A 386 11.56 -8.73 32.77
CA MET A 386 10.45 -8.88 31.82
C MET A 386 10.75 -9.92 30.74
N TYR A 387 11.99 -9.99 30.24
CA TYR A 387 12.43 -11.02 29.30
C TYR A 387 12.39 -12.43 29.91
N GLU A 388 12.77 -12.59 31.19
CA GLU A 388 12.65 -13.88 31.89
C GLU A 388 11.19 -14.25 32.16
N LYS A 389 10.36 -13.27 32.55
CA LYS A 389 8.92 -13.45 32.74
C LYS A 389 8.23 -13.86 31.44
N MET A 390 8.62 -13.30 30.29
CA MET A 390 8.13 -13.69 28.98
C MET A 390 8.27 -15.20 28.73
N ALA A 391 9.43 -15.78 29.06
CA ALA A 391 9.66 -17.22 28.92
C ALA A 391 8.76 -18.06 29.86
N SER A 392 8.51 -17.59 31.08
CA SER A 392 7.62 -18.28 32.04
C SER A 392 6.15 -18.33 31.57
N PHE A 393 5.74 -17.40 30.71
CA PHE A 393 4.42 -17.38 30.06
C PHE A 393 4.41 -18.10 28.70
N GLY A 394 5.48 -18.82 28.35
CA GLY A 394 5.57 -19.55 27.08
C GLY A 394 5.70 -18.67 25.83
N CYS A 395 5.98 -17.37 26.00
CA CYS A 395 6.18 -16.46 24.88
C CYS A 395 7.61 -16.60 24.33
N ILE A 396 7.74 -16.81 23.02
CA ILE A 396 9.03 -16.99 22.34
C ILE A 396 9.62 -15.62 22.00
N ALA A 397 10.85 -15.37 22.43
CA ALA A 397 11.59 -14.16 22.11
C ALA A 397 11.85 -14.03 20.61
N ASP A 398 11.49 -12.89 20.04
CA ASP A 398 11.56 -12.57 18.62
C ASP A 398 12.57 -11.45 18.31
N VAL A 399 12.63 -11.02 17.05
CA VAL A 399 13.49 -9.92 16.60
C VAL A 399 13.26 -8.63 17.38
N VAL A 400 12.01 -8.34 17.76
CA VAL A 400 11.65 -7.13 18.51
C VAL A 400 12.17 -7.23 19.95
N THR A 401 12.08 -8.41 20.56
CA THR A 401 12.60 -8.69 21.91
C THR A 401 14.09 -8.38 22.00
N PHE A 402 14.89 -8.99 21.11
CA PHE A 402 16.34 -8.79 21.08
C PHE A 402 16.72 -7.37 20.70
N THR A 403 16.04 -6.76 19.73
CA THR A 403 16.30 -5.38 19.33
C THR A 403 16.06 -4.40 20.49
N SER A 404 15.00 -4.61 21.28
CA SER A 404 14.67 -3.77 22.44
C SER A 404 15.72 -3.89 23.55
N LEU A 405 16.18 -5.11 23.86
CA LEU A 405 17.25 -5.33 24.84
C LEU A 405 18.58 -4.74 24.37
N ILE A 406 18.94 -4.93 23.09
CA ILE A 406 20.15 -4.37 22.49
C ILE A 406 20.12 -2.84 22.55
N ASP A 407 19.01 -2.20 22.17
CA ASP A 407 18.84 -0.76 22.26
C ASP A 407 19.00 -0.25 23.70
N GLY A 408 18.36 -0.91 24.66
CA GLY A 408 18.50 -0.58 26.08
C GLY A 408 19.96 -0.63 26.58
N TYR A 409 20.70 -1.69 26.27
CA TYR A 409 22.13 -1.76 26.62
C TYR A 409 22.98 -0.72 25.90
N CYS A 410 22.74 -0.48 24.60
CA CYS A 410 23.44 0.54 23.83
C CYS A 410 23.22 1.95 24.39
N ARG A 411 21.99 2.29 24.80
CA ARG A 411 21.66 3.60 25.40
C ARG A 411 22.30 3.80 26.77
N ASN A 412 22.45 2.72 27.53
CA ASN A 412 23.13 2.73 28.82
C ASN A 412 24.67 2.74 28.69
N GLY A 413 25.21 2.75 27.48
CA GLY A 413 26.66 2.73 27.24
C GLY A 413 27.33 1.38 27.48
N ASP A 414 26.55 0.29 27.51
CA ASP A 414 27.07 -1.07 27.65
C ASP A 414 27.02 -1.82 26.32
N VAL A 415 27.82 -1.36 25.36
CA VAL A 415 27.86 -1.94 24.01
C VAL A 415 28.42 -3.37 24.01
N ASN A 416 29.22 -3.75 25.00
CA ASN A 416 29.72 -5.12 25.10
C ASN A 416 28.60 -6.13 25.40
N ARG A 417 27.68 -5.82 26.32
CA ARG A 417 26.50 -6.67 26.53
C ARG A 417 25.55 -6.65 25.33
N SER A 418 25.44 -5.52 24.63
CA SER A 418 24.62 -5.46 23.41
C SER A 418 25.17 -6.39 22.31
N LEU A 419 26.50 -6.46 22.14
CA LEU A 419 27.16 -7.39 21.21
C LEU A 419 27.03 -8.86 21.64
N GLN A 420 27.01 -9.16 22.95
CA GLN A 420 26.71 -10.50 23.44
C GLN A 420 25.28 -10.94 23.09
N LEU A 421 24.30 -10.05 23.22
CA LEU A 421 22.92 -10.30 22.80
C LEU A 421 22.79 -10.44 21.28
N TRP A 422 23.52 -9.63 20.51
CA TRP A 422 23.60 -9.77 19.05
C TRP A 422 24.10 -11.15 18.63
N ASN A 423 25.17 -11.64 19.26
CA ASN A 423 25.68 -12.99 19.01
C ASN A 423 24.67 -14.07 19.44
N THR A 424 24.00 -13.89 20.57
CA THR A 424 22.93 -14.79 21.03
C THR A 424 21.78 -14.87 20.03
N MET A 425 21.38 -13.72 19.46
CA MET A 425 20.36 -13.63 18.42
C MET A 425 20.75 -14.40 17.15
N LYS A 426 22.01 -14.28 16.72
CA LYS A 426 22.57 -15.04 15.59
C LYS A 426 22.58 -16.54 15.85
N VAL A 427 23.06 -16.98 17.02
CA VAL A 427 23.10 -18.41 17.41
C VAL A 427 21.70 -19.02 17.46
N ARG A 428 20.68 -18.23 17.83
CA ARG A 428 19.27 -18.64 17.81
C ARG A 428 18.61 -18.57 16.43
N ASN A 429 19.36 -18.26 15.37
CA ASN A 429 18.87 -18.08 14.01
C ASN A 429 17.74 -17.05 13.88
N ILE A 430 17.74 -16.01 14.72
CA ILE A 430 16.79 -14.91 14.62
C ILE A 430 17.41 -13.85 13.70
N SER A 431 16.83 -13.64 12.53
CA SER A 431 17.35 -12.70 11.54
C SER A 431 17.22 -11.24 12.02
N PRO A 432 18.32 -10.49 12.15
CA PRO A 432 18.26 -9.08 12.50
C PRO A 432 17.62 -8.24 11.41
N ASN A 433 16.91 -7.18 11.80
CA ASN A 433 16.32 -6.24 10.84
C ASN A 433 17.21 -4.99 10.71
N VAL A 434 16.82 -4.10 9.78
CA VAL A 434 17.51 -2.82 9.51
C VAL A 434 17.74 -2.00 10.78
N TYR A 435 16.78 -1.98 11.70
CA TYR A 435 16.86 -1.19 12.93
C TYR A 435 17.86 -1.79 13.91
N THR A 436 17.92 -3.12 14.05
CA THR A 436 18.89 -3.80 14.92
C THR A 436 20.33 -3.44 14.54
N PHE A 437 20.65 -3.47 13.23
CA PHE A 437 21.96 -3.04 12.73
C PHE A 437 22.24 -1.56 13.04
N SER A 438 21.27 -0.69 12.77
CA SER A 438 21.43 0.75 13.01
C SER A 438 21.72 1.10 14.46
N ILE A 439 21.03 0.43 15.40
CA ILE A 439 21.23 0.63 16.84
C ILE A 439 22.67 0.32 17.24
N ILE A 440 23.17 -0.86 16.86
CA ILE A 440 24.53 -1.31 17.23
C ILE A 440 25.60 -0.46 16.55
N ILE A 441 25.45 -0.20 15.25
CA ILE A 441 26.39 0.63 14.48
C ILE A 441 26.49 2.02 15.09
N ASN A 442 25.37 2.67 15.39
CA ASN A 442 25.35 3.98 16.02
C ASN A 442 26.02 3.95 17.41
N ALA A 443 25.78 2.91 18.21
CA ALA A 443 26.39 2.76 19.51
C ALA A 443 27.92 2.56 19.43
N LEU A 444 28.39 1.73 18.51
CA LEU A 444 29.83 1.54 18.23
C LEU A 444 30.50 2.83 17.76
N CYS A 445 29.85 3.61 16.89
CA CYS A 445 30.34 4.91 16.46
C CYS A 445 30.47 5.89 17.63
N LYS A 446 29.50 5.91 18.57
CA LYS A 446 29.55 6.75 19.78
C LYS A 446 30.68 6.35 20.74
N GLU A 447 31.00 5.07 20.84
CA GLU A 447 32.16 4.57 21.61
C GLU A 447 33.49 4.65 20.83
N ASN A 448 33.51 5.27 19.65
CA ASN A 448 34.69 5.37 18.77
C ASN A 448 35.26 4.00 18.31
N ARG A 449 34.43 2.95 18.30
CA ARG A 449 34.75 1.59 17.80
C ARG A 449 34.45 1.46 16.31
N LEU A 450 35.02 2.37 15.52
CA LEU A 450 34.67 2.56 14.09
C LEU A 450 34.96 1.33 13.22
N HIS A 451 36.00 0.56 13.52
CA HIS A 451 36.32 -0.67 12.76
C HIS A 451 35.22 -1.73 12.92
N GLU A 452 34.72 -1.96 14.13
CA GLU A 452 33.62 -2.91 14.35
C GLU A 452 32.31 -2.41 13.70
N ALA A 453 32.06 -1.09 13.74
CA ALA A 453 30.93 -0.49 13.05
C ALA A 453 31.01 -0.71 11.53
N ARG A 454 32.21 -0.58 10.95
CA ARG A 454 32.48 -0.82 9.53
C ARG A 454 32.27 -2.28 9.15
N GLU A 455 32.69 -3.23 9.99
CA GLU A 455 32.48 -4.66 9.73
C GLU A 455 30.99 -5.05 9.78
N LEU A 456 30.22 -4.52 10.74
CA LEU A 456 28.77 -4.73 10.76
C LEU A 456 28.06 -4.10 9.56
N LEU A 457 28.54 -2.96 9.07
CA LEU A 457 28.01 -2.34 7.86
C LEU A 457 28.28 -3.22 6.64
N LYS A 458 29.47 -3.80 6.51
CA LYS A 458 29.78 -4.77 5.45
C LYS A 458 28.88 -6.01 5.56
N GLU A 459 28.70 -6.56 6.77
CA GLU A 459 27.79 -7.67 7.00
C GLU A 459 26.38 -7.35 6.49
N LEU A 460 25.83 -6.17 6.83
CA LEU A 460 24.53 -5.71 6.32
C LEU A 460 24.50 -5.69 4.79
N THR A 461 25.54 -5.19 4.13
CA THR A 461 25.60 -5.14 2.66
C THR A 461 25.70 -6.51 1.99
N CYS A 462 26.08 -7.55 2.73
CA CYS A 462 26.09 -8.94 2.28
C CYS A 462 24.74 -9.65 2.51
N THR A 463 23.81 -9.04 3.25
CA THR A 463 22.44 -9.56 3.42
C THR A 463 21.50 -9.06 2.33
N ASN A 464 20.35 -9.71 2.15
CA ASN A 464 19.27 -9.27 1.25
C ASN A 464 18.47 -8.06 1.77
N ILE A 465 18.95 -7.40 2.83
CA ILE A 465 18.28 -6.25 3.44
C ILE A 465 18.67 -5.00 2.67
N VAL A 466 17.68 -4.27 2.12
CA VAL A 466 17.92 -2.98 1.45
C VAL A 466 18.32 -1.94 2.50
N PRO A 467 19.58 -1.46 2.50
CA PRO A 467 20.02 -0.48 3.48
C PRO A 467 19.37 0.88 3.25
N LYS A 468 19.29 1.70 4.29
CA LYS A 468 18.82 3.09 4.23
C LYS A 468 19.91 4.07 4.66
N PRO A 469 19.85 5.36 4.25
CA PRO A 469 20.93 6.32 4.52
C PRO A 469 21.30 6.47 6.00
N PHE A 470 20.31 6.41 6.90
CA PHE A 470 20.53 6.57 8.34
C PHE A 470 21.46 5.52 8.99
N ILE A 471 21.76 4.41 8.31
CA ILE A 471 22.69 3.38 8.81
C ILE A 471 24.14 3.71 8.42
N PHE A 472 24.33 4.26 7.22
CA PHE A 472 25.64 4.66 6.71
C PHE A 472 26.12 5.96 7.38
N ASN A 473 25.22 6.91 7.56
CA ASN A 473 25.52 8.25 8.05
C ASN A 473 26.35 8.26 9.37
N PRO A 474 26.02 7.47 10.42
CA PRO A 474 26.84 7.40 11.63
C PRO A 474 28.28 6.91 11.39
N VAL A 475 28.48 5.95 10.48
CA VAL A 475 29.81 5.40 10.16
C VAL A 475 30.63 6.42 9.37
N ILE A 476 30.01 7.05 8.37
CA ILE A 476 30.62 8.13 7.58
C ILE A 476 31.04 9.28 8.51
N ASP A 477 30.13 9.73 9.38
CA ASP A 477 30.40 10.79 10.36
C ASP A 477 31.53 10.41 11.32
N GLY A 478 31.54 9.18 11.81
CA GLY A 478 32.62 8.64 12.64
C GLY A 478 34.00 8.69 11.95
N PHE A 479 34.07 8.27 10.68
CA PHE A 479 35.32 8.35 9.90
C PHE A 479 35.71 9.80 9.54
N CYS A 480 34.75 10.67 9.26
CA CYS A 480 34.99 12.10 9.07
C CYS A 480 35.59 12.74 10.34
N LYS A 481 35.03 12.45 11.52
CA LYS A 481 35.50 12.97 12.81
C LYS A 481 36.85 12.42 13.24
N SER A 482 37.13 11.13 13.00
CA SER A 482 38.47 10.55 13.20
C SER A 482 39.48 11.01 12.15
N GLY A 483 39.00 11.61 11.06
CA GLY A 483 39.80 12.26 10.05
C GLY A 483 40.22 11.38 8.88
N ASN A 484 39.70 10.17 8.80
CA ASN A 484 39.89 9.26 7.69
C ASN A 484 38.81 9.52 6.63
N LEU A 485 38.99 10.60 5.87
CA LEU A 485 38.04 11.01 4.82
C LEU A 485 38.03 10.05 3.62
N ASP A 486 39.10 9.29 3.41
CA ASP A 486 39.19 8.38 2.27
C ASP A 486 38.27 7.17 2.48
N GLU A 487 38.25 6.61 3.69
CA GLU A 487 37.25 5.60 4.08
C GLU A 487 35.83 6.15 4.06
N ALA A 488 35.61 7.38 4.55
CA ALA A 488 34.29 8.01 4.52
C ALA A 488 33.75 8.13 3.08
N ASN A 489 34.60 8.52 2.12
CA ASN A 489 34.24 8.61 0.71
C ASN A 489 34.03 7.23 0.07
N LEU A 490 34.81 6.22 0.44
CA LEU A 490 34.62 4.84 -0.01
C LEU A 490 33.24 4.29 0.41
N ILE A 491 32.83 4.53 1.65
CA ILE A 491 31.52 4.12 2.15
C ILE A 491 30.38 4.74 1.32
N VAL A 492 30.52 5.98 0.88
CA VAL A 492 29.51 6.67 0.04
C VAL A 492 29.43 6.07 -1.37
N VAL A 493 30.54 5.54 -1.89
CA VAL A 493 30.54 4.81 -3.17
C VAL A 493 29.79 3.48 -3.00
N GLU A 494 30.12 2.70 -1.98
CA GLU A 494 29.44 1.43 -1.67
C GLU A 494 27.94 1.61 -1.43
N MET A 495 27.55 2.71 -0.75
CA MET A 495 26.16 3.08 -0.52
C MET A 495 25.38 3.14 -1.85
N LYS A 496 25.95 3.76 -2.88
CA LYS A 496 25.33 3.90 -4.22
C LYS A 496 25.27 2.59 -4.97
N GLU A 497 26.31 1.76 -4.88
CA GLU A 497 26.33 0.42 -5.49
C GLU A 497 25.19 -0.45 -4.96
N LYS A 498 24.79 -0.26 -3.70
CA LYS A 498 23.67 -0.95 -3.06
C LYS A 498 22.31 -0.27 -3.26
N LYS A 499 22.19 0.63 -4.25
CA LYS A 499 20.96 1.39 -4.56
C LYS A 499 20.44 2.23 -3.38
N CYS A 500 21.32 2.60 -2.46
CA CYS A 500 21.04 3.55 -1.39
C CYS A 500 21.65 4.90 -1.79
N TYR A 501 20.84 5.94 -1.94
CA TYR A 501 21.32 7.23 -2.42
C TYR A 501 21.60 8.18 -1.24
N PRO A 502 22.72 8.94 -1.27
CA PRO A 502 23.02 9.94 -0.25
C PRO A 502 21.84 10.89 -0.04
N ASP A 503 21.45 11.06 1.22
CA ASP A 503 20.41 12.01 1.61
C ASP A 503 21.03 13.34 2.04
N LYS A 504 20.16 14.29 2.40
CA LYS A 504 20.56 15.59 2.92
C LYS A 504 21.60 15.48 4.04
N VAL A 505 21.40 14.56 4.97
CA VAL A 505 22.27 14.35 6.14
C VAL A 505 23.63 13.79 5.71
N THR A 506 23.67 12.87 4.73
CA THR A 506 24.94 12.35 4.19
C THR A 506 25.82 13.47 3.63
N TYR A 507 25.25 14.38 2.83
CA TYR A 507 26.00 15.51 2.27
C TYR A 507 26.47 16.48 3.35
N THR A 508 25.61 16.82 4.31
CA THR A 508 25.98 17.69 5.45
C THR A 508 27.17 17.11 6.23
N ILE A 509 27.17 15.81 6.52
CA ILE A 509 28.27 15.12 7.21
C ILE A 509 29.58 15.25 6.42
N LEU A 510 29.56 14.98 5.11
CA LEU A 510 30.76 15.03 4.27
C LEU A 510 31.31 16.46 4.15
N ILE A 511 30.45 17.46 3.96
CA ILE A 511 30.85 18.88 3.88
C ILE A 511 31.57 19.28 5.17
N ILE A 512 30.98 18.98 6.33
CA ILE A 512 31.56 19.29 7.64
C ILE A 512 32.87 18.52 7.84
N GLY A 513 32.91 17.24 7.50
CA GLY A 513 34.12 16.41 7.62
C GLY A 513 35.28 16.96 6.80
N HIS A 514 35.04 17.37 5.56
CA HIS A 514 36.05 17.99 4.70
C HIS A 514 36.48 19.37 5.22
N CYS A 515 35.53 20.17 5.73
CA CYS A 515 35.82 21.46 6.36
C CYS A 515 36.70 21.31 7.61
N MET A 516 36.44 20.32 8.47
CA MET A 516 37.23 20.04 9.67
C MET A 516 38.70 19.69 9.36
N LYS A 517 38.96 19.12 8.17
CA LYS A 517 40.31 18.81 7.69
C LYS A 517 40.95 19.91 6.84
N GLY A 518 40.27 21.03 6.64
CA GLY A 518 40.77 22.14 5.81
C GLY A 518 40.70 21.89 4.29
N ARG A 519 40.02 20.82 3.84
CA ARG A 519 39.85 20.47 2.43
C ARG A 519 38.67 21.24 1.81
N MET A 520 38.82 22.56 1.70
CA MET A 520 37.72 23.46 1.33
C MET A 520 37.22 23.28 -0.11
N LEU A 521 38.11 23.00 -1.06
CA LEU A 521 37.74 22.82 -2.47
C LEU A 521 36.86 21.59 -2.67
N GLU A 522 37.19 20.49 -1.98
CA GLU A 522 36.40 19.26 -2.01
C GLU A 522 35.06 19.45 -1.29
N ALA A 523 35.01 20.22 -0.20
CA ALA A 523 33.77 20.57 0.48
C ALA A 523 32.81 21.37 -0.44
N ILE A 524 33.34 22.33 -1.22
CA ILE A 524 32.59 23.06 -2.25
C ILE A 524 32.09 22.08 -3.33
N GLY A 525 32.96 21.19 -3.83
CA GLY A 525 32.56 20.20 -4.83
C GLY A 525 31.44 19.26 -4.37
N ILE A 526 31.44 18.88 -3.09
CA ILE A 526 30.37 18.08 -2.48
C ILE A 526 29.07 18.90 -2.40
N PHE A 527 29.14 20.19 -2.04
CA PHE A 527 27.98 21.09 -2.01
C PHE A 527 27.36 21.28 -3.40
N ASP A 528 28.18 21.53 -4.43
CA ASP A 528 27.68 21.67 -5.80
C ASP A 528 27.05 20.36 -6.32
N LYS A 529 27.58 19.20 -5.88
CA LYS A 529 26.98 17.88 -6.16
C LYS A 529 25.66 17.64 -5.43
N MET A 530 25.50 18.20 -4.24
CA MET A 530 24.23 18.14 -3.50
C MET A 530 23.12 18.87 -4.29
N LEU A 531 23.45 20.05 -4.81
CA LEU A 531 22.54 20.85 -5.63
C LEU A 531 22.20 20.19 -6.97
N SER A 532 23.16 19.57 -7.65
CA SER A 532 22.92 18.95 -8.96
C SER A 532 22.00 17.73 -8.90
N VAL A 533 21.92 17.06 -7.75
CA VAL A 533 20.99 15.96 -7.48
C VAL A 533 19.60 16.46 -7.04
N GLY A 534 19.44 17.78 -6.86
CA GLY A 534 18.20 18.39 -6.37
C GLY A 534 17.98 18.22 -4.87
N CYS A 535 19.03 17.94 -4.10
CA CYS A 535 18.96 17.83 -2.65
C CYS A 535 19.12 19.21 -2.01
N VAL A 536 18.09 19.71 -1.33
CA VAL A 536 18.09 21.05 -0.73
C VAL A 536 18.98 21.08 0.53
N PRO A 537 20.01 21.95 0.59
CA PRO A 537 20.87 22.12 1.76
C PRO A 537 20.09 22.48 3.05
N ASP A 538 20.62 22.16 4.23
CA ASP A 538 20.15 22.79 5.47
C ASP A 538 20.93 24.06 5.76
N ASP A 539 20.28 24.96 6.47
CA ASP A 539 20.91 26.16 7.02
C ASP A 539 22.18 25.82 7.80
N PHE A 540 22.21 24.66 8.46
CA PHE A 540 23.37 24.19 9.21
C PHE A 540 24.58 23.85 8.33
N ALA A 541 24.42 23.08 7.23
CA ALA A 541 25.50 22.80 6.29
C ALA A 541 25.99 24.07 5.61
N VAL A 542 25.07 24.94 5.18
CA VAL A 542 25.38 26.22 4.52
C VAL A 542 26.19 27.10 5.48
N HIS A 543 25.70 27.33 6.70
CA HIS A 543 26.39 28.15 7.69
C HIS A 543 27.77 27.57 8.04
N SER A 544 27.86 26.25 8.24
CA SER A 544 29.12 25.57 8.56
C SER A 544 30.14 25.74 7.44
N LEU A 545 29.74 25.52 6.18
CA LEU A 545 30.60 25.70 5.01
C LEU A 545 31.04 27.15 4.85
N VAL A 546 30.10 28.11 4.91
CA VAL A 546 30.39 29.55 4.79
C VAL A 546 31.39 30.01 5.87
N SER A 547 31.17 29.63 7.13
CA SER A 547 32.09 29.94 8.24
C SER A 547 33.48 29.37 7.97
N CYS A 548 33.58 28.12 7.48
CA CYS A 548 34.85 27.49 7.16
C CYS A 548 35.56 28.16 5.97
N LEU A 549 34.82 28.57 4.93
CA LEU A 549 35.37 29.29 3.77
C LEU A 549 35.92 30.67 4.16
N PHE A 550 35.23 31.40 5.03
CA PHE A 550 35.77 32.66 5.57
C PHE A 550 37.07 32.43 6.36
N LYS A 551 37.12 31.40 7.22
CA LYS A 551 38.34 31.04 7.97
C LYS A 551 39.49 30.63 7.05
N ALA A 552 39.21 30.04 5.90
CA ALA A 552 40.20 29.65 4.91
C ALA A 552 40.60 30.78 3.94
N GLY A 553 40.06 32.01 4.11
CA GLY A 553 40.38 33.14 3.24
C GLY A 553 39.71 33.11 1.87
N MET A 554 38.57 32.43 1.73
CA MET A 554 37.80 32.29 0.47
C MET A 554 36.45 33.02 0.51
N PRO A 555 36.41 34.36 0.64
CA PRO A 555 35.16 35.12 0.84
C PRO A 555 34.23 35.14 -0.38
N ASN A 556 34.77 35.01 -1.59
CA ASN A 556 33.97 34.98 -2.83
C ASN A 556 33.12 33.72 -2.91
N GLU A 557 33.71 32.55 -2.61
CA GLU A 557 32.99 31.29 -2.54
C GLU A 557 31.99 31.26 -1.38
N ALA A 558 32.36 31.84 -0.23
CA ALA A 558 31.43 31.99 0.90
C ALA A 558 30.19 32.81 0.52
N SER A 559 30.37 33.90 -0.24
CA SER A 559 29.28 34.74 -0.75
C SER A 559 28.41 34.01 -1.78
N ARG A 560 29.03 33.18 -2.64
CA ARG A 560 28.31 32.33 -3.61
C ARG A 560 27.42 31.30 -2.90
N VAL A 561 27.96 30.57 -1.93
CA VAL A 561 27.21 29.56 -1.17
C VAL A 561 26.04 30.20 -0.40
N SER A 562 26.25 31.38 0.19
CA SER A 562 25.22 32.13 0.92
C SER A 562 24.08 32.61 0.01
N THR A 563 24.40 33.13 -1.18
CA THR A 563 23.38 33.61 -2.13
C THR A 563 22.51 32.47 -2.65
N ILE A 564 23.09 31.32 -3.00
CA ILE A 564 22.32 30.14 -3.47
C ILE A 564 21.28 29.69 -2.44
N SER A 565 21.62 29.67 -1.15
CA SER A 565 20.67 29.31 -0.09
C SER A 565 19.56 30.35 0.12
N SER A 566 19.84 31.64 -0.12
CA SER A 566 18.84 32.71 0.04
C SER A 566 17.78 32.75 -1.08
N LEU A 567 18.11 32.20 -2.26
CA LEU A 567 17.22 32.16 -3.43
C LEU A 567 16.18 31.01 -3.36
N ASP A 568 16.48 29.88 -2.70
CA ASP A 568 15.59 28.71 -2.65
C ASP A 568 14.49 28.77 -1.57
N ASN A 569 14.53 29.74 -0.66
CA ASN A 569 13.44 29.97 0.31
C ASN A 569 12.21 30.65 -0.33
N ASN A 570 12.29 31.04 -1.61
CA ASN A 570 11.17 31.58 -2.38
C ASN A 570 11.14 30.96 -3.80
N ILE A 571 10.21 30.01 -4.02
CA ILE A 571 9.67 29.49 -5.31
C ILE A 571 10.21 28.11 -5.78
N PRO A 572 9.35 27.20 -6.33
CA PRO A 572 9.75 25.86 -6.77
C PRO A 572 10.59 25.87 -8.05
N LEU A 573 11.64 25.05 -8.05
CA LEU A 573 12.65 24.85 -9.08
C LEU A 573 12.09 24.57 -10.50
N ARG A 574 12.40 25.48 -11.44
CA ARG A 574 12.61 25.17 -12.85
C ARG A 574 13.78 25.98 -13.37
N ILE A 575 14.95 25.36 -13.51
CA ILE A 575 16.06 25.94 -14.26
C ILE A 575 16.64 24.88 -15.19
N ASN A 576 16.11 24.86 -16.43
CA ASN A 576 16.91 24.53 -17.59
C ASN A 576 17.89 25.69 -17.81
N ARG A 577 19.20 25.44 -17.75
CA ARG A 577 20.21 26.38 -18.25
C ARG A 577 20.88 25.80 -19.49
N VAL A 578 20.42 26.27 -20.64
CA VAL A 578 21.24 26.40 -21.84
C VAL A 578 22.07 27.67 -21.64
N VAL A 579 23.39 27.55 -21.67
CA VAL A 579 24.34 28.67 -21.66
C VAL A 579 24.58 29.10 -23.11
N PRO A 580 24.40 30.38 -23.49
CA PRO A 580 24.95 30.91 -24.73
C PRO A 580 26.40 31.36 -24.50
N VAL A 581 27.29 30.97 -25.40
CA VAL A 581 28.66 31.45 -25.52
C VAL A 581 28.65 32.78 -26.31
N ALA A 582 29.19 33.85 -25.71
CA ALA A 582 29.86 35.00 -26.34
C ALA A 582 30.36 35.91 -25.19
N ALA A 583 31.58 36.46 -25.16
CA ALA A 583 32.61 36.65 -26.19
C ALA A 583 34.01 36.43 -25.59
#